data_AF-A0A7C4GVQ8-F1
#
_entry.id   AF-A0A7C4GVQ8-F1
#
_cell.length_a   1.000
_cell.length_b   1.000
_cell.length_c   1.000
_cell.angle_alpha   90.00
_cell.angle_beta   90.00
_cell.angle_gamma   90.00
#
_symmetry.space_group_name_H-M   'P 1'
#
loop_
_entity.id
_entity.type
_entity.pdbx_description
1 polymer ?
#
loop_
_entity_poly.entity_id
_entity_poly.type
_entity_poly.pdbx_seq_one_letter_code
_entity_poly.pdbx_strand_id
1 'polypeptide(L)'
;MERFPAEEYALPFFKEHGYVRKLCPKCETFFWTLNPEQETCGEARAEGCATYTFIKNPPTKKSFTVREMRETFLSFFEKRGHTRIKPYPVVARWRDDIYLTHASIIDFQPYVTEGIAPPPANPLVIVQPCIRLVDITNTGPTFGKYLTIFEMGGHHAFNYPDKEVYWKDQTVRYHHIFATEELGIKPEEIIYKEEIWSGGGNAGPCLECIVRGLEVATLVFMQYKVVGNQFIKLPIRTVDVGYG
;
A
#
# COMPACT_ATOMS: atom_id res chain seq x y z
N MET A 1 -16.85 -11.50 -5.47
CA MET A 1 -17.32 -10.26 -4.82
C MET A 1 -16.56 -9.14 -5.52
N GLU A 2 -17.21 -8.40 -6.42
CA GLU A 2 -16.47 -7.49 -7.32
C GLU A 2 -16.10 -6.16 -6.64
N ARG A 3 -16.82 -5.73 -5.60
CA ARG A 3 -16.55 -4.49 -4.84
C ARG A 3 -16.93 -4.64 -3.37
N PHE A 4 -16.18 -4.01 -2.48
CA PHE A 4 -16.59 -3.79 -1.09
C PHE A 4 -17.56 -2.59 -1.00
N PRO A 5 -18.40 -2.53 0.05
CA PRO A 5 -19.27 -1.38 0.30
C PRO A 5 -18.47 -0.07 0.44
N ALA A 6 -19.07 1.07 0.09
CA ALA A 6 -18.39 2.37 0.11
C ALA A 6 -17.90 2.76 1.52
N GLU A 7 -18.57 2.25 2.56
CA GLU A 7 -18.24 2.42 3.97
C GLU A 7 -16.87 1.83 4.32
N GLU A 8 -16.40 0.82 3.58
CA GLU A 8 -15.06 0.26 3.78
C GLU A 8 -13.94 1.22 3.39
N TYR A 9 -14.25 2.23 2.57
CA TYR A 9 -13.31 3.24 2.04
C TYR A 9 -13.61 4.66 2.54
N ALA A 10 -14.80 4.94 3.04
CA ALA A 10 -15.20 6.24 3.57
C ALA A 10 -14.60 6.50 4.97
N LEU A 11 -13.34 6.92 5.00
CA LEU A 11 -12.60 7.16 6.24
C LEU A 11 -12.79 8.59 6.79
N PRO A 12 -12.77 8.79 8.13
CA PRO A 12 -12.83 10.12 8.76
C PRO A 12 -11.83 11.13 8.18
N PHE A 13 -10.60 10.69 7.92
CA PHE A 13 -9.54 11.48 7.29
C PHE A 13 -10.03 12.23 6.05
N PHE A 14 -10.73 11.56 5.13
CA PHE A 14 -11.19 12.16 3.89
C PHE A 14 -12.19 13.30 4.12
N LYS A 15 -13.13 13.08 5.05
CA LYS A 15 -14.12 14.10 5.42
C LYS A 15 -13.46 15.31 6.09
N GLU A 16 -12.51 15.07 7.00
CA GLU A 16 -11.80 16.12 7.73
C GLU A 16 -10.94 17.00 6.83
N HIS A 17 -10.33 16.42 5.79
CA HIS A 17 -9.40 17.12 4.91
C HIS A 17 -10.06 17.62 3.60
N GLY A 18 -11.36 17.41 3.43
CA GLY A 18 -12.10 17.91 2.26
C GLY A 18 -11.94 17.09 0.98
N TYR A 19 -11.53 15.83 1.09
CA TYR A 19 -11.50 14.91 -0.04
C TYR A 19 -12.93 14.60 -0.51
N VAL A 20 -13.13 14.62 -1.83
CA VAL A 20 -14.38 14.21 -2.47
C VAL A 20 -14.21 12.85 -3.15
N ARG A 21 -15.22 11.98 -2.98
CA ARG A 21 -15.28 10.68 -3.64
C ARG A 21 -15.88 10.83 -5.04
N LYS A 22 -15.20 10.34 -6.07
CA LYS A 22 -15.63 10.40 -7.47
C LYS A 22 -15.51 9.02 -8.12
N LEU A 23 -16.31 8.79 -9.18
CA LEU A 23 -16.23 7.59 -10.00
C LEU A 23 -15.48 7.93 -11.29
N CYS A 24 -14.39 7.23 -11.58
CA CYS A 24 -13.65 7.46 -12.82
C CYS A 24 -14.46 6.91 -14.02
N PRO A 25 -14.72 7.71 -15.07
CA PRO A 25 -15.50 7.25 -16.23
C PRO A 25 -14.73 6.29 -17.15
N LYS A 26 -13.42 6.10 -16.94
CA LYS A 26 -12.57 5.26 -17.80
C LYS A 26 -12.33 3.87 -17.24
N CYS A 27 -11.92 3.77 -15.97
CA CYS A 27 -11.69 2.49 -15.30
C CYS A 27 -12.83 2.09 -14.35
N GLU A 28 -13.91 2.86 -14.31
CA GLU A 28 -15.12 2.60 -13.52
C GLU A 28 -14.87 2.38 -12.01
N THR A 29 -13.75 2.90 -11.51
CA THR A 29 -13.29 2.72 -10.13
C THR A 29 -13.44 4.02 -9.35
N PHE A 30 -13.80 3.91 -8.07
CA PHE A 30 -13.94 5.06 -7.19
C PHE A 30 -12.58 5.56 -6.71
N PHE A 31 -12.47 6.86 -6.50
CA PHE A 31 -11.25 7.49 -5.98
C PHE A 31 -11.60 8.73 -5.16
N TRP A 32 -10.66 9.13 -4.31
CA TRP A 32 -10.75 10.30 -3.46
C TRP A 32 -9.72 11.33 -3.91
N THR A 33 -10.16 12.57 -4.12
CA THR A 33 -9.30 13.69 -4.54
C THR A 33 -9.67 14.97 -3.79
N LEU A 34 -8.71 15.89 -3.63
CA LEU A 34 -8.97 17.26 -3.15
C LEU A 34 -9.40 18.21 -4.27
N ASN A 35 -9.30 17.80 -5.54
CA ASN A 35 -9.72 18.61 -6.68
C ASN A 35 -11.16 18.23 -7.11
N PRO A 36 -12.17 19.07 -6.83
CA PRO A 36 -13.56 18.78 -7.19
C PRO A 36 -13.79 18.65 -8.69
N GLU A 37 -12.95 19.28 -9.52
CA GLU A 37 -13.04 19.28 -10.97
C GLU A 37 -12.38 18.05 -11.61
N GLN A 38 -11.58 17.27 -10.88
CA GLN A 38 -10.87 16.13 -11.44
C GLN A 38 -11.83 14.99 -11.84
N GLU A 39 -11.86 14.60 -13.11
CA GLU A 39 -12.80 13.58 -13.60
C GLU A 39 -12.28 12.13 -13.48
N THR A 40 -10.96 11.93 -13.64
CA THR A 40 -10.35 10.59 -13.67
C THR A 40 -9.59 10.24 -12.39
N CYS A 41 -9.34 8.94 -12.15
CA CYS A 41 -8.58 8.49 -10.98
C CYS A 41 -7.11 8.93 -10.97
N GLY A 42 -6.62 9.55 -12.04
CA GLY A 42 -5.25 10.07 -12.10
C GLY A 42 -4.16 9.02 -12.28
N GLU A 43 -4.49 7.74 -12.44
CA GLU A 43 -3.50 6.68 -12.66
C GLU A 43 -3.14 6.48 -14.14
N ALA A 44 -1.87 6.33 -14.45
CA ALA A 44 -1.42 5.90 -15.77
C ALA A 44 -1.52 4.36 -15.89
N ARG A 45 -2.66 3.89 -16.39
CA ARG A 45 -2.90 2.49 -16.81
C ARG A 45 -3.41 2.43 -18.25
N ALA A 46 -3.64 1.22 -18.76
CA ALA A 46 -4.07 0.96 -20.14
C ALA A 46 -5.41 1.63 -20.48
N GLU A 47 -6.29 1.85 -19.51
CA GLU A 47 -7.57 2.54 -19.64
C GLU A 47 -7.38 4.04 -19.97
N GLY A 48 -6.16 4.58 -19.81
CA GLY A 48 -5.82 5.96 -20.17
C GLY A 48 -6.39 7.01 -19.21
N CYS A 49 -6.51 6.69 -17.91
CA CYS A 49 -7.00 7.63 -16.89
C CYS A 49 -6.09 8.85 -16.69
N ALA A 50 -4.78 8.67 -16.87
CA ALA A 50 -3.79 9.76 -16.85
C ALA A 50 -2.51 9.37 -17.62
N THR A 51 -1.56 10.30 -17.64
CA THR A 51 -0.17 10.09 -18.08
C THR A 51 0.79 10.54 -16.98
N TYR A 52 2.05 10.14 -17.07
CA TYR A 52 3.06 10.59 -16.10
C TYR A 52 3.39 12.06 -16.29
N THR A 53 3.25 12.84 -15.21
CA THR A 53 3.57 14.28 -15.22
C THR A 53 4.79 14.64 -14.36
N PHE A 54 5.43 13.65 -13.73
CA PHE A 54 6.60 13.84 -12.87
C PHE A 54 7.95 13.90 -13.62
N ILE A 55 8.00 13.50 -14.88
CA ILE A 55 9.24 13.47 -15.67
C ILE A 55 9.72 14.90 -15.91
N LYS A 56 10.93 15.23 -15.44
CA LYS A 56 11.50 16.60 -15.39
C LYS A 56 10.75 17.59 -14.49
N ASN A 57 9.80 17.10 -13.69
CA ASN A 57 9.01 17.89 -12.77
C ASN A 57 8.77 17.02 -11.51
N PRO A 58 9.77 16.84 -10.63
CA PRO A 58 9.64 15.95 -9.48
C PRO A 58 8.56 16.47 -8.50
N PRO A 59 7.74 15.59 -7.90
CA PRO A 59 6.73 15.98 -6.92
C PRO A 59 7.31 16.21 -5.51
N THR A 60 8.51 15.70 -5.25
CA THR A 60 9.16 15.77 -3.93
C THR A 60 10.00 17.04 -3.79
N LYS A 61 10.17 17.52 -2.55
CA LYS A 61 10.95 18.74 -2.22
C LYS A 61 12.43 18.65 -2.57
N LYS A 62 12.95 17.43 -2.71
CA LYS A 62 14.33 17.13 -3.15
C LYS A 62 14.39 15.78 -3.83
N SER A 63 15.49 15.51 -4.52
CA SER A 63 15.83 14.16 -4.98
C SER A 63 16.35 13.32 -3.81
N PHE A 64 16.07 12.02 -3.85
CA PHE A 64 16.53 11.04 -2.88
C PHE A 64 17.28 9.92 -3.60
N THR A 65 18.40 9.49 -3.05
CA THR A 65 18.98 8.17 -3.37
C THR A 65 18.13 7.06 -2.72
N VAL A 66 18.23 5.83 -3.23
CA VAL A 66 17.54 4.66 -2.63
C VAL A 66 17.86 4.51 -1.14
N ARG A 67 19.13 4.74 -0.76
CA ARG A 67 19.55 4.67 0.65
C ARG A 67 18.90 5.75 1.51
N GLU A 68 18.83 6.99 1.01
CA GLU A 68 18.19 8.09 1.74
C GLU A 68 16.68 7.88 1.86
N MET A 69 16.02 7.40 0.81
CA MET A 69 14.59 7.09 0.84
C MET A 69 14.30 6.01 1.87
N ARG A 70 15.10 4.91 1.86
CA ARG A 70 14.99 3.82 2.84
C ARG A 70 15.10 4.33 4.27
N GLU A 71 16.12 5.14 4.56
CA GLU A 71 16.33 5.68 5.90
C GLU A 71 15.23 6.69 6.29
N THR A 72 14.76 7.51 5.34
CA THR A 72 13.66 8.47 5.58
C THR A 72 12.38 7.73 5.96
N PHE A 73 12.03 6.67 5.23
CA PHE A 73 10.85 5.83 5.52
C PHE A 73 10.97 5.13 6.89
N LEU A 74 12.08 4.44 7.14
CA LEU A 74 12.29 3.73 8.41
C LEU A 74 12.29 4.69 9.62
N SER A 75 13.00 5.83 9.51
CA SER A 75 13.04 6.86 10.55
C SER A 75 11.68 7.48 10.82
N PHE A 76 10.87 7.70 9.79
CA PHE A 76 9.55 8.31 9.93
C PHE A 76 8.64 7.48 10.83
N PHE A 77 8.58 6.17 10.57
CA PHE A 77 7.75 5.24 11.34
C PHE A 77 8.36 4.89 12.70
N GLU A 78 9.68 4.80 12.82
CA GLU A 78 10.34 4.58 14.10
C GLU A 78 10.02 5.68 15.12
N LYS A 79 10.07 6.96 14.68
CA LYS A 79 9.67 8.11 15.53
C LYS A 79 8.20 8.07 15.96
N ARG A 80 7.38 7.23 15.32
CA ARG A 80 5.95 7.04 15.59
C ARG A 80 5.64 5.73 16.31
N GLY A 81 6.67 5.08 16.86
CA GLY A 81 6.52 3.90 17.72
C GLY A 81 6.57 2.56 16.99
N HIS A 82 6.82 2.55 15.67
CA HIS A 82 7.06 1.31 14.93
C HIS A 82 8.46 0.78 15.20
N THR A 83 8.58 -0.49 15.53
CA THR A 83 9.91 -1.11 15.70
C THR A 83 10.49 -1.43 14.32
N ARG A 84 11.73 -1.01 14.05
CA ARG A 84 12.44 -1.37 12.81
C ARG A 84 12.80 -2.86 12.81
N ILE A 85 12.43 -3.56 11.74
CA ILE A 85 12.76 -4.97 11.51
C ILE A 85 13.73 -5.09 10.34
N LYS A 86 14.65 -6.06 10.44
CA LYS A 86 15.57 -6.37 9.34
C LYS A 86 14.82 -7.09 8.21
N PRO A 87 15.17 -6.84 6.94
CA PRO A 87 14.58 -7.56 5.82
C PRO A 87 14.80 -9.07 5.95
N TYR A 88 13.79 -9.83 5.53
CA TYR A 88 13.83 -11.26 5.34
C TYR A 88 14.49 -11.61 4.01
N PRO A 89 14.99 -12.84 3.82
CA PRO A 89 15.53 -13.26 2.54
C PRO A 89 14.42 -13.30 1.48
N VAL A 90 14.78 -13.03 0.22
CA VAL A 90 13.86 -13.09 -0.93
C VAL A 90 13.32 -14.49 -1.21
N VAL A 91 13.95 -15.53 -0.63
CA VAL A 91 13.47 -16.91 -0.68
C VAL A 91 12.64 -17.18 0.56
N ALA A 92 11.38 -17.57 0.36
CA ALA A 92 10.38 -17.72 1.41
C ALA A 92 10.56 -19.04 2.19
N ARG A 93 11.66 -19.17 2.95
CA ARG A 93 12.05 -20.41 3.67
C ARG A 93 11.09 -20.83 4.78
N TRP A 94 10.24 -19.93 5.26
CA TRP A 94 9.34 -20.15 6.39
C TRP A 94 7.96 -20.68 5.97
N ARG A 95 7.69 -20.80 4.67
CA ARG A 95 6.41 -21.26 4.11
C ARG A 95 6.65 -22.19 2.92
N ASP A 96 5.63 -22.97 2.55
CA ASP A 96 5.71 -24.04 1.55
C ASP A 96 4.79 -23.82 0.34
N ASP A 97 3.98 -22.76 0.34
CA ASP A 97 2.99 -22.44 -0.69
C ASP A 97 3.49 -21.43 -1.74
N ILE A 98 4.57 -20.69 -1.46
CA ILE A 98 5.25 -19.81 -2.42
C ILE A 98 6.78 -19.90 -2.28
N TYR A 99 7.48 -19.67 -3.39
CA TYR A 99 8.95 -19.75 -3.42
C TYR A 99 9.65 -18.44 -3.04
N LEU A 100 9.09 -17.29 -3.45
CA LEU A 100 9.74 -15.98 -3.39
C LEU A 100 8.87 -14.95 -2.68
N THR A 101 9.51 -14.07 -1.91
CA THR A 101 8.88 -12.91 -1.27
C THR A 101 8.55 -11.86 -2.34
N HIS A 102 7.27 -11.54 -2.52
CA HIS A 102 6.78 -10.58 -3.51
C HIS A 102 6.01 -9.38 -2.92
N ALA A 103 5.91 -9.32 -1.60
CA ALA A 103 5.33 -8.26 -0.78
C ALA A 103 5.88 -8.37 0.65
N SER A 104 5.93 -7.28 1.42
CA SER A 104 6.46 -7.30 2.79
C SER A 104 5.59 -8.14 3.75
N ILE A 105 4.27 -8.21 3.54
CA ILE A 105 3.37 -9.00 4.39
C ILE A 105 3.67 -10.50 4.38
N ILE A 106 4.30 -11.00 3.32
CA ILE A 106 4.63 -12.41 3.15
C ILE A 106 5.57 -12.92 4.23
N ASP A 107 6.40 -12.05 4.79
CA ASP A 107 7.33 -12.36 5.88
C ASP A 107 6.59 -12.81 7.16
N PHE A 108 5.31 -12.44 7.28
CA PHE A 108 4.48 -12.71 8.45
C PHE A 108 3.35 -13.71 8.16
N GLN A 109 3.10 -14.02 6.88
CA GLN A 109 2.10 -15.01 6.48
C GLN A 109 2.64 -16.45 6.51
N PRO A 110 1.78 -17.46 6.77
CA PRO A 110 0.41 -17.33 7.31
C PRO A 110 0.40 -17.21 8.85
N TYR A 111 1.49 -17.57 9.52
CA TYR A 111 1.47 -17.84 10.97
C TYR A 111 1.11 -16.62 11.83
N VAL A 112 1.62 -15.44 11.50
CA VAL A 112 1.31 -14.22 12.27
C VAL A 112 -0.10 -13.73 11.94
N THR A 113 -0.46 -13.74 10.66
CA THR A 113 -1.76 -13.23 10.20
C THR A 113 -2.94 -14.11 10.63
N GLU A 114 -2.70 -15.41 10.86
CA GLU A 114 -3.68 -16.34 11.44
C GLU A 114 -3.63 -16.40 12.99
N GLY A 115 -2.67 -15.72 13.62
CA GLY A 115 -2.52 -15.69 15.08
C GLY A 115 -1.87 -16.92 15.70
N ILE A 116 -1.26 -17.77 14.88
CA ILE A 116 -0.50 -18.95 15.30
C ILE A 116 0.82 -18.54 15.97
N ALA A 117 1.43 -17.44 15.50
CA ALA A 117 2.66 -16.87 16.04
C ALA A 117 2.51 -15.35 16.30
N PRO A 118 3.21 -14.79 17.29
CA PRO A 118 3.25 -13.33 17.47
C PRO A 118 4.11 -12.67 16.39
N PRO A 119 3.82 -11.41 15.99
CA PRO A 119 4.72 -10.64 15.16
C PRO A 119 6.03 -10.33 15.92
N PRO A 120 7.16 -10.10 15.24
CA PRO A 120 8.42 -9.74 15.89
C PRO A 120 8.35 -8.41 16.64
N ALA A 121 7.45 -7.51 16.24
CA ALA A 121 7.06 -6.31 16.97
C ALA A 121 5.68 -5.84 16.50
N ASN A 122 4.98 -5.00 17.28
CA ASN A 122 3.66 -4.50 16.91
C ASN A 122 3.40 -3.08 17.46
N PRO A 123 3.38 -2.03 16.63
CA PRO A 123 3.54 -2.07 15.18
C PRO A 123 5.02 -2.18 14.76
N LEU A 124 5.27 -2.55 13.50
CA LEU A 124 6.61 -2.72 12.96
C LEU A 124 6.79 -1.95 11.64
N VAL A 125 8.04 -1.61 11.31
CA VAL A 125 8.41 -1.04 10.01
C VAL A 125 9.58 -1.81 9.40
N ILE A 126 9.52 -2.06 8.10
CA ILE A 126 10.49 -2.83 7.33
C ILE A 126 10.64 -2.23 5.92
N VAL A 127 11.78 -2.44 5.29
CA VAL A 127 11.95 -2.26 3.84
C VAL A 127 12.42 -3.59 3.28
N GLN A 128 11.50 -4.31 2.66
CA GLN A 128 11.67 -5.70 2.27
C GLN A 128 12.00 -5.83 0.78
N PRO A 129 13.16 -6.39 0.39
CA PRO A 129 13.41 -6.79 -0.98
C PRO A 129 12.40 -7.84 -1.46
N CYS A 130 11.78 -7.57 -2.60
CA CYS A 130 10.73 -8.36 -3.20
C CYS A 130 11.10 -8.75 -4.63
N ILE A 131 10.64 -9.93 -5.07
CA ILE A 131 10.74 -10.40 -6.43
C ILE A 131 9.35 -10.70 -6.99
N ARG A 132 8.98 -10.04 -8.09
CA ARG A 132 7.75 -10.32 -8.85
C ARG A 132 8.10 -10.73 -10.27
N LEU A 133 7.81 -11.99 -10.60
CA LEU A 133 8.04 -12.52 -11.95
C LEU A 133 6.80 -12.45 -12.84
N VAL A 134 5.63 -12.20 -12.26
CA VAL A 134 4.36 -12.05 -13.00
C VAL A 134 4.37 -10.83 -13.92
N ASP A 135 5.14 -9.80 -13.58
CA ASP A 135 5.24 -8.54 -14.33
C ASP A 135 6.45 -8.50 -15.29
N ILE A 136 7.07 -9.65 -15.57
CA ILE A 136 8.31 -9.69 -16.36
C ILE A 136 8.12 -9.13 -17.78
N THR A 137 6.97 -9.36 -18.41
CA THR A 137 6.64 -8.82 -19.74
C THR A 137 6.45 -7.31 -19.73
N ASN A 138 6.09 -6.74 -18.58
CA ASN A 138 5.92 -5.31 -18.39
C ASN A 138 7.22 -4.60 -17.97
N THR A 139 8.25 -5.36 -17.56
CA THR A 139 9.53 -4.81 -17.08
C THR A 139 10.35 -4.26 -18.25
N GLY A 140 10.55 -2.94 -18.28
CA GLY A 140 11.23 -2.21 -19.36
C GLY A 140 10.26 -1.40 -20.24
N PRO A 141 9.29 -2.03 -20.95
CA PRO A 141 8.35 -1.32 -21.83
C PRO A 141 7.48 -0.25 -21.15
N THR A 142 7.31 -0.33 -19.84
CA THR A 142 6.43 0.54 -19.05
C THR A 142 7.16 1.73 -18.40
N PHE A 143 8.25 2.19 -19.01
CA PHE A 143 9.07 3.31 -18.52
C PHE A 143 9.55 3.12 -17.07
N GLY A 144 9.85 1.88 -16.69
CA GLY A 144 10.41 1.55 -15.38
C GLY A 144 9.41 1.49 -14.23
N LYS A 145 8.09 1.58 -14.48
CA LYS A 145 7.05 1.35 -13.44
C LYS A 145 7.12 -0.06 -12.86
N TYR A 146 7.32 -1.06 -13.72
CA TYR A 146 7.40 -2.47 -13.30
C TYR A 146 8.86 -2.91 -13.23
N LEU A 147 9.21 -3.57 -12.12
CA LEU A 147 10.51 -4.14 -11.83
C LEU A 147 10.35 -5.61 -11.43
N THR A 148 11.31 -6.46 -11.81
CA THR A 148 11.36 -7.85 -11.32
C THR A 148 11.85 -7.93 -9.88
N ILE A 149 12.77 -7.04 -9.50
CA ILE A 149 13.29 -6.88 -8.14
C ILE A 149 13.14 -5.43 -7.69
N PHE A 150 12.57 -5.23 -6.50
CA PHE A 150 12.35 -3.92 -5.91
C PHE A 150 12.34 -4.03 -4.38
N GLU A 151 12.36 -2.90 -3.68
CA GLU A 151 12.18 -2.86 -2.23
C GLU A 151 10.79 -2.35 -1.92
N MET A 152 10.08 -3.04 -1.03
CA MET A 152 8.77 -2.64 -0.55
C MET A 152 8.88 -2.17 0.90
N GLY A 153 8.69 -0.88 1.14
CA GLY A 153 8.47 -0.34 2.47
C GLY A 153 7.14 -0.81 3.02
N GLY A 154 7.14 -1.37 4.23
CA GLY A 154 5.95 -1.83 4.92
C GLY A 154 5.92 -1.34 6.36
N HIS A 155 4.81 -0.74 6.78
CA HIS A 155 4.52 -0.47 8.19
C HIS A 155 3.29 -1.27 8.62
N HIS A 156 3.52 -2.36 9.37
CA HIS A 156 2.50 -3.35 9.67
C HIS A 156 2.00 -3.21 11.11
N ALA A 157 0.69 -3.38 11.27
CA ALA A 157 0.03 -3.46 12.57
C ALA A 157 -0.93 -4.65 12.58
N PHE A 158 -0.77 -5.52 13.57
CA PHE A 158 -1.55 -6.75 13.72
C PHE A 158 -2.58 -6.53 14.84
N ASN A 159 -3.85 -6.39 14.48
CA ASN A 159 -4.91 -6.05 15.41
C ASN A 159 -5.66 -7.31 15.83
N TYR A 160 -5.46 -7.71 17.08
CA TYR A 160 -6.14 -8.83 17.71
C TYR A 160 -7.53 -8.39 18.19
N PRO A 161 -8.49 -9.32 18.40
CA PRO A 161 -9.84 -8.97 18.86
C PRO A 161 -9.88 -8.16 20.16
N ASP A 162 -8.92 -8.38 21.05
CA ASP A 162 -8.77 -7.74 22.36
C ASP A 162 -7.82 -6.53 22.36
N LYS A 163 -7.04 -6.34 21.29
CA LYS A 163 -6.03 -5.28 21.21
C LYS A 163 -5.86 -4.76 19.78
N GLU A 164 -6.38 -3.56 19.55
CA GLU A 164 -6.14 -2.78 18.33
C GLU A 164 -4.96 -1.81 18.54
N VAL A 165 -4.00 -1.82 17.61
CA VAL A 165 -2.87 -0.90 17.57
C VAL A 165 -3.26 0.35 16.78
N TYR A 166 -3.65 0.16 15.52
CA TYR A 166 -4.32 1.16 14.68
C TYR A 166 -4.93 0.50 13.44
N TRP A 167 -5.87 1.18 12.79
CA TRP A 167 -6.58 0.66 11.62
C TRP A 167 -6.57 1.65 10.44
N LYS A 168 -7.62 1.66 9.63
CA LYS A 168 -7.64 2.31 8.31
C LYS A 168 -7.34 3.80 8.34
N ASP A 169 -8.03 4.53 9.22
CA ASP A 169 -7.95 5.99 9.29
C ASP A 169 -6.52 6.46 9.59
N GLN A 170 -5.91 5.89 10.63
CA GLN A 170 -4.54 6.21 11.02
C GLN A 170 -3.52 5.78 9.94
N THR A 171 -3.78 4.68 9.23
CA THR A 171 -2.93 4.23 8.11
C THR A 171 -2.88 5.29 7.00
N VAL A 172 -4.04 5.82 6.61
CA VAL A 172 -4.11 6.89 5.60
C VAL A 172 -3.48 8.18 6.13
N ARG A 173 -3.67 8.53 7.41
CA ARG A 173 -2.98 9.68 8.03
C ARG A 173 -1.46 9.53 7.97
N TYR A 174 -0.92 8.35 8.29
CA TYR A 174 0.52 8.12 8.19
C TYR A 174 1.03 8.27 6.77
N HIS A 175 0.35 7.68 5.78
CA HIS A 175 0.68 7.87 4.37
C HIS A 175 0.67 9.37 4.00
N HIS A 176 -0.39 10.08 4.36
CA HIS A 176 -0.55 11.47 3.99
C HIS A 176 0.55 12.34 4.59
N ILE A 177 0.83 12.21 5.89
CA ILE A 177 1.89 12.96 6.60
C ILE A 177 3.26 12.61 6.00
N PHE A 178 3.54 11.34 5.68
CA PHE A 178 4.79 10.96 5.04
C PHE A 178 4.94 11.64 3.67
N ALA A 179 3.91 11.56 2.83
CA ALA A 179 3.94 12.18 1.51
C ALA A 179 4.07 13.71 1.56
N THR A 180 3.30 14.38 2.43
CA THR A 180 3.23 15.85 2.45
C THR A 180 4.34 16.49 3.27
N GLU A 181 4.61 16.01 4.47
CA GLU A 181 5.58 16.64 5.38
C GLU A 181 7.01 16.12 5.13
N GLU A 182 7.21 14.81 5.03
CA GLU A 182 8.55 14.24 4.82
C GLU A 182 9.01 14.37 3.37
N LEU A 183 8.15 14.09 2.38
CA LEU A 183 8.53 14.15 0.97
C LEU A 183 8.23 15.50 0.31
N GLY A 184 7.32 16.31 0.86
CA GLY A 184 6.97 17.62 0.32
C GLY A 184 6.01 17.59 -0.87
N ILE A 185 5.30 16.47 -1.06
CA ILE A 185 4.28 16.34 -2.10
C ILE A 185 3.09 17.20 -1.70
N LYS A 186 2.58 18.01 -2.64
CA LYS A 186 1.41 18.85 -2.37
C LYS A 186 0.18 17.98 -2.11
N PRO A 187 -0.64 18.26 -1.07
CA PRO A 187 -1.82 17.45 -0.74
C PRO A 187 -2.75 17.23 -1.92
N GLU A 188 -2.98 18.26 -2.74
CA GLU A 188 -3.88 18.24 -3.90
C GLU A 188 -3.41 17.33 -5.04
N GLU A 189 -2.16 16.88 -5.01
CA GLU A 189 -1.60 15.95 -5.98
C GLU A 189 -1.74 14.47 -5.56
N ILE A 190 -2.20 14.20 -4.34
CA ILE A 190 -2.36 12.85 -3.80
C ILE A 190 -3.79 12.38 -4.00
N ILE A 191 -3.93 11.30 -4.77
CA ILE A 191 -5.21 10.64 -5.03
C ILE A 191 -5.21 9.29 -4.33
N TYR A 192 -6.34 8.92 -3.72
CA TYR A 192 -6.53 7.59 -3.13
C TYR A 192 -7.59 6.83 -3.92
N LYS A 193 -7.18 5.86 -4.73
CA LYS A 193 -8.07 5.05 -5.56
C LYS A 193 -8.47 3.77 -4.82
N GLU A 194 -9.76 3.46 -4.82
CA GLU A 194 -10.31 2.28 -4.14
C GLU A 194 -10.08 1.02 -4.96
N GLU A 195 -9.52 -0.02 -4.38
CA GLU A 195 -9.30 -1.31 -5.05
C GLU A 195 -9.48 -2.48 -4.08
N ILE A 196 -9.48 -3.70 -4.62
CA ILE A 196 -9.42 -4.94 -3.83
C ILE A 196 -8.05 -5.56 -4.00
N TRP A 197 -7.34 -5.78 -2.90
CA TRP A 197 -6.09 -6.51 -2.92
C TRP A 197 -6.29 -7.96 -2.48
N SER A 198 -5.57 -8.88 -3.15
CA SER A 198 -5.54 -10.31 -2.82
C SER A 198 -4.16 -10.89 -3.17
N GLY A 199 -3.53 -11.57 -2.22
CA GLY A 199 -2.20 -12.15 -2.39
C GLY A 199 -1.75 -13.00 -1.20
N GLY A 200 -0.94 -14.03 -1.46
CA GLY A 200 -0.37 -14.89 -0.41
C GLY A 200 -1.40 -15.62 0.46
N GLY A 201 -2.64 -15.78 -0.01
CA GLY A 201 -3.75 -16.41 0.71
C GLY A 201 -4.63 -15.44 1.52
N ASN A 202 -4.35 -14.13 1.52
CA ASN A 202 -5.15 -13.12 2.21
C ASN A 202 -5.65 -12.02 1.27
N ALA A 203 -6.69 -11.30 1.71
CA ALA A 203 -7.31 -10.22 0.94
C ALA A 203 -7.92 -9.12 1.83
N GLY A 204 -8.20 -7.98 1.23
CA GLY A 204 -8.89 -6.86 1.87
C GLY A 204 -9.17 -5.69 0.91
N PRO A 205 -10.04 -4.75 1.31
CA PRO A 205 -10.15 -3.47 0.62
C PRO A 205 -8.81 -2.72 0.73
N CYS A 206 -8.42 -2.00 -0.32
CA CYS A 206 -7.22 -1.19 -0.31
C CYS A 206 -7.41 0.18 -0.97
N LEU A 207 -6.47 1.07 -0.66
CA LEU A 207 -6.34 2.37 -1.30
C LEU A 207 -5.00 2.42 -2.03
N GLU A 208 -5.01 2.53 -3.36
CA GLU A 208 -3.85 2.82 -4.17
C GLU A 208 -3.59 4.33 -4.13
N CYS A 209 -2.40 4.72 -3.67
CA CYS A 209 -1.98 6.10 -3.54
C CYS A 209 -1.27 6.53 -4.81
N ILE A 210 -1.88 7.47 -5.54
CA ILE A 210 -1.43 7.90 -6.86
C ILE A 210 -0.93 9.34 -6.77
N VAL A 211 0.25 9.59 -7.32
CA VAL A 211 0.85 10.91 -7.46
C VAL A 211 1.35 11.08 -8.89
N ARG A 212 0.88 12.13 -9.58
CA ARG A 212 1.33 12.50 -10.94
C ARG A 212 1.33 11.34 -11.96
N GLY A 213 0.29 10.50 -11.92
CA GLY A 213 0.15 9.37 -12.83
C GLY A 213 0.70 8.04 -12.30
N LEU A 214 1.50 8.04 -11.23
CA LEU A 214 2.17 6.85 -10.72
C LEU A 214 1.54 6.41 -9.39
N GLU A 215 1.21 5.13 -9.28
CA GLU A 215 0.92 4.49 -7.99
C GLU A 215 2.24 4.38 -7.20
N VAL A 216 2.32 5.07 -6.07
CA VAL A 216 3.53 5.14 -5.23
C VAL A 216 3.41 4.31 -3.95
N ALA A 217 2.19 3.97 -3.54
CA ALA A 217 1.93 3.10 -2.42
C ALA A 217 0.57 2.40 -2.55
N THR A 218 0.41 1.28 -1.86
CA THR A 218 -0.87 0.58 -1.70
C THR A 218 -1.13 0.39 -0.20
N LEU A 219 -2.31 0.79 0.28
CA LEU A 219 -2.72 0.67 1.68
C LEU A 219 -3.83 -0.38 1.79
N VAL A 220 -3.48 -1.61 2.15
CA VAL A 220 -4.38 -2.76 2.26
C VAL A 220 -4.86 -2.96 3.70
N PHE A 221 -6.18 -3.10 3.85
CA PHE A 221 -6.81 -3.40 5.14
C PHE A 221 -7.19 -4.87 5.18
N MET A 222 -6.18 -5.71 5.38
CA MET A 222 -6.28 -7.15 5.28
C MET A 222 -7.16 -7.71 6.40
N GLN A 223 -8.29 -8.31 6.03
CA GLN A 223 -9.28 -8.82 6.97
C GLN A 223 -9.91 -10.15 6.52
N TYR A 224 -9.45 -10.71 5.40
CA TYR A 224 -9.94 -11.97 4.85
C TYR A 224 -8.82 -12.94 4.49
N LYS A 225 -9.09 -14.24 4.66
CA LYS A 225 -8.41 -15.36 4.04
C LYS A 225 -9.15 -15.74 2.77
N VAL A 226 -8.41 -16.08 1.72
CA VAL A 226 -8.96 -16.52 0.44
C VAL A 226 -8.93 -18.04 0.39
N VAL A 227 -10.10 -18.66 0.26
CA VAL A 227 -10.26 -20.11 0.09
C VAL A 227 -11.11 -20.35 -1.15
N GLY A 228 -10.47 -20.78 -2.25
CA GLY A 228 -11.10 -20.81 -3.56
C GLY A 228 -11.56 -19.40 -3.95
N ASN A 229 -12.87 -19.24 -4.19
CA ASN A 229 -13.48 -17.94 -4.53
C ASN A 229 -14.17 -17.25 -3.34
N GLN A 230 -13.93 -17.71 -2.11
CA GLN A 230 -14.58 -17.20 -0.91
C GLN A 230 -13.62 -16.41 -0.02
N PHE A 231 -14.15 -15.36 0.59
CA PHE A 231 -13.49 -14.55 1.61
C PHE A 231 -13.96 -14.96 2.99
N ILE A 232 -13.06 -15.52 3.78
CA ILE A 232 -13.31 -15.95 5.16
C ILE A 232 -12.66 -14.91 6.08
N LYS A 233 -13.41 -14.35 7.05
CA LYS A 233 -12.85 -13.36 7.96
C LYS A 233 -11.66 -13.92 8.75
N LEU A 234 -10.57 -13.14 8.82
CA LEU A 234 -9.43 -13.46 9.65
C LEU A 234 -9.70 -13.12 11.13
N PRO A 235 -9.12 -13.87 12.07
CA PRO A 235 -9.16 -13.51 13.49
C PRO A 235 -8.37 -12.23 13.77
N ILE A 236 -7.33 -11.95 12.98
CA ILE A 236 -6.46 -10.78 13.12
C ILE A 236 -6.65 -9.88 11.91
N ARG A 237 -7.03 -8.63 12.18
CA ARG A 237 -7.10 -7.57 11.16
C ARG A 237 -5.72 -6.95 11.02
N THR A 238 -5.15 -6.98 9.82
CA THR A 238 -3.76 -6.54 9.61
C THR A 238 -3.70 -5.32 8.70
N VAL A 239 -2.97 -4.30 9.14
CA VAL A 239 -2.55 -3.22 8.25
C VAL A 239 -1.41 -3.74 7.41
N ASP A 240 -1.67 -3.90 6.12
CA ASP A 240 -0.71 -4.33 5.11
C ASP A 240 -0.50 -3.18 4.14
N VAL A 241 0.71 -2.65 4.07
CA VAL A 241 1.02 -1.50 3.23
C VAL A 241 2.29 -1.78 2.45
N GLY A 242 2.32 -1.32 1.21
CA GLY A 242 3.48 -1.43 0.34
C GLY A 242 3.83 -0.09 -0.28
N TYR A 243 5.05 0.38 -0.05
CA TYR A 243 5.63 1.59 -0.64
C TYR A 243 6.79 1.16 -1.54
N GLY A 244 6.70 1.47 -2.84
CA GLY A 244 7.70 1.08 -3.84
C GLY A 244 8.81 2.09 -4.05
#